data_AF-A0A6G2V246-F1
#
_entry.id   AF-A0A6G2V246-F1
#
_cell.length_a   1.000
_cell.length_b   1.000
_cell.length_c   1.000
_cell.angle_alpha   90.00
_cell.angle_beta   90.00
_cell.angle_gamma   90.00
#
_symmetry.space_group_name_H-M   'P 1'
#
loop_
_entity.id
_entity.type
_entity.pdbx_description
1 polymer ?
#
loop_
_entity_poly.entity_id
_entity_poly.type
_entity_poly.pdbx_seq_one_letter_code
_entity_poly.pdbx_strand_id
1 'polypeptide(L)'
;MTSPVNPSVRNPKEQPDVSVVVDTLNCVDSLAACLESVLSQNEEGFRVEVLAFDRGSDDGTRQTLEQWAASRPGELRCGTVAPSETPAGARNLGIEQSSGRFLLFLNGTDRLGPGALRRMTETAETEEADVVLGKVAGLDGQKVGTSMFARNAADADVYTSRVYWSLSPDKLFRRTLVERCFLRFPTDWRLGEDQVFTALAYLYADRIAVVADLECVQQARRVAGVNHSRYAGSAVERMLLTRQMTAMVAERVHPGAGRDQLMARHMELELGKATGAAYLKCEDPEQRHRILSEARELLDAYATPGVIAKLPRPLSVRMELIRLGRFAEAERLISFEVDKKKAELLIERGRVYRRYPYFRDPEVGLADEVYEITHTFRAKHRLNKASWNGTLLQLSGHGYFEQLSTKAPGVKIVLRERRTGAEHRFRVFSTPSPKLNAATRIDRSQAGFEAKLELTAADGHRPIGPGLWDMYLYICYQGVGKEVRLGGSRAQTLQDRTKQGVVVSPADASGLETVCHLYATKAGNLTLEVSERRPLPGA
;
A
#
# COMPACT_ATOMS: atom_id res chain seq x y z
N MET A 1 47.09 2.62 26.30
CA MET A 1 45.86 2.26 27.05
C MET A 1 45.07 3.54 27.28
N THR A 2 44.12 3.82 26.39
CA THR A 2 43.23 4.98 26.46
C THR A 2 41.88 4.51 26.95
N SER A 3 41.43 5.04 28.10
CA SER A 3 40.18 4.67 28.75
C SER A 3 38.97 4.88 27.83
N PRO A 4 37.97 3.97 27.86
CA PRO A 4 36.72 4.18 27.15
C PRO A 4 35.94 5.34 27.81
N VAL A 5 35.52 6.31 26.99
CA VAL A 5 34.62 7.38 27.40
C VAL A 5 33.25 6.74 27.69
N ASN A 6 32.89 6.75 28.97
CA ASN A 6 31.58 6.30 29.44
C ASN A 6 30.50 7.27 28.89
N PRO A 7 29.43 6.82 28.24
CA PRO A 7 28.32 7.70 27.90
C PRO A 7 27.71 8.18 29.22
N SER A 8 27.88 9.47 29.51
CA SER A 8 27.33 10.10 30.71
C SER A 8 25.82 9.84 30.78
N VAL A 9 25.39 9.07 31.79
CA VAL A 9 23.97 8.92 32.13
C VAL A 9 23.48 10.30 32.58
N ARG A 10 22.84 11.03 31.66
CA ARG A 10 22.22 12.33 31.95
C ARG A 10 20.98 12.14 32.80
N ASN A 11 20.67 13.14 33.61
CA ASN A 11 19.49 13.15 34.47
C ASN A 11 18.22 12.97 33.60
N PRO A 12 17.38 11.93 33.81
CA PRO A 12 16.23 11.63 32.95
C PRO A 12 15.23 12.79 32.82
N LYS A 13 15.21 13.71 33.79
CA LYS A 13 14.36 14.92 33.79
C LYS A 13 14.83 16.03 32.83
N GLU A 14 16.04 15.94 32.28
CA GLU A 14 16.62 16.95 31.39
C GLU A 14 16.77 16.48 29.94
N GLN A 15 16.54 15.20 29.66
CA GLN A 15 16.64 14.65 28.32
C GLN A 15 15.43 15.09 27.47
N PRO A 16 15.62 15.61 26.25
CA PRO A 16 14.52 15.87 25.33
C PRO A 16 13.78 14.57 24.95
N ASP A 17 12.47 14.66 24.72
CA ASP A 17 11.71 13.54 24.18
C ASP A 17 12.07 13.31 22.71
N VAL A 18 12.18 14.40 21.95
CA VAL A 18 12.49 14.34 20.51
C VAL A 18 13.56 15.38 20.16
N SER A 19 14.58 14.95 19.41
CA SER A 19 15.46 15.85 18.66
C SER A 19 14.95 15.94 17.22
N VAL A 20 14.54 17.13 16.81
CA VAL A 20 14.15 17.42 15.43
C VAL A 20 15.34 18.03 14.70
N VAL A 21 15.82 17.30 13.69
CA VAL A 21 16.91 17.73 12.83
C VAL A 21 16.33 18.38 11.57
N VAL A 22 16.58 19.68 11.41
CA VAL A 22 16.08 20.48 10.28
C VAL A 22 17.19 20.71 9.27
N ASP A 23 17.04 20.17 8.05
CA ASP A 23 17.94 20.48 6.94
C ASP A 23 17.46 21.69 6.13
N THR A 24 18.33 22.68 5.92
CA THR A 24 17.98 23.91 5.16
C THR A 24 18.86 24.08 3.93
N LEU A 25 18.23 24.52 2.84
CA LEU A 25 18.89 24.97 1.61
C LEU A 25 17.91 25.85 0.83
N ASN A 26 18.24 27.13 0.67
CA ASN A 26 17.47 28.11 -0.09
C ASN A 26 15.95 28.06 0.19
N CYS A 27 15.59 28.24 1.46
CA CYS A 27 14.23 28.11 1.97
C CYS A 27 13.81 29.28 2.87
N VAL A 28 14.34 30.49 2.62
CA VAL A 28 14.14 31.66 3.49
C VAL A 28 12.66 31.97 3.73
N ASP A 29 11.83 31.87 2.69
CA ASP A 29 10.40 32.19 2.73
C ASP A 29 9.58 31.22 3.60
N SER A 30 10.06 29.98 3.76
CA SER A 30 9.37 28.92 4.49
C SER A 30 9.94 28.62 5.87
N LEU A 31 11.19 29.06 6.13
CA LEU A 31 11.95 28.66 7.31
C LEU A 31 11.25 29.07 8.62
N ALA A 32 10.70 30.28 8.70
CA ALA A 32 10.02 30.77 9.89
C ALA A 32 8.85 29.85 10.29
N ALA A 33 7.97 29.52 9.32
CA ALA A 33 6.83 28.66 9.57
C ALA A 33 7.24 27.22 9.91
N CYS A 34 8.34 26.72 9.33
CA CYS A 34 8.93 25.44 9.71
C CYS A 34 9.34 25.44 11.18
N LEU A 35 10.19 26.38 11.59
CA LEU A 35 10.70 26.47 12.96
C LEU A 35 9.59 26.70 13.99
N GLU A 36 8.61 27.56 13.70
CA GLU A 36 7.43 27.77 14.56
C GLU A 36 6.63 26.48 14.76
N SER A 37 6.45 25.69 13.71
CA SER A 37 5.71 24.42 13.81
C SER A 37 6.43 23.38 14.69
N VAL A 38 7.76 23.44 14.75
CA VAL A 38 8.57 22.55 15.60
C VAL A 38 8.60 23.04 17.04
N LEU A 39 8.85 24.33 17.24
CA LEU A 39 8.95 24.92 18.59
C LEU A 39 7.61 24.90 19.32
N SER A 40 6.49 25.03 18.60
CA SER A 40 5.15 24.91 19.17
C SER A 40 4.78 23.49 19.65
N GLN A 41 5.63 22.49 19.42
CA GLN A 41 5.46 21.14 19.98
C GLN A 41 5.94 21.02 21.43
N ASN A 42 6.67 22.02 21.94
CA ASN A 42 7.04 22.08 23.35
C ASN A 42 5.79 22.32 24.21
N GLU A 43 5.57 21.45 25.18
CA GLU A 43 4.40 21.46 26.05
C GLU A 43 4.81 21.05 27.47
N GLU A 44 3.91 21.21 28.44
CA GLU A 44 4.20 20.76 29.81
C GLU A 44 4.52 19.25 29.83
N GLY A 45 5.66 18.91 30.42
CA GLY A 45 6.16 17.54 30.50
C GLY A 45 6.62 16.92 29.18
N PHE A 46 6.75 17.68 28.09
CA PHE A 46 7.25 17.20 26.79
C PHE A 46 8.24 18.18 26.18
N ARG A 47 9.47 17.74 25.92
CA ARG A 47 10.58 18.61 25.48
C ARG A 47 11.10 18.25 24.09
N VAL A 48 11.31 19.27 23.27
CA VAL A 48 11.83 19.16 21.91
C VAL A 48 13.14 19.92 21.80
N GLU A 49 14.18 19.24 21.29
CA GLU A 49 15.44 19.84 20.89
C GLU A 49 15.42 20.11 19.38
N VAL A 50 15.71 21.33 18.94
CA VAL A 50 15.77 21.67 17.51
C VAL A 50 17.22 21.89 17.08
N LEU A 51 17.67 21.10 16.11
CA LEU A 51 19.00 21.18 15.50
C LEU A 51 18.86 21.50 14.02
N ALA A 52 19.23 22.70 13.60
CA ALA A 52 19.06 23.15 12.22
C ALA A 52 20.41 23.36 11.53
N PHE A 53 20.62 22.75 10.36
CA PHE A 53 21.88 22.82 9.64
C PHE A 53 21.72 23.29 8.20
N ASP A 54 22.39 24.39 7.89
CA ASP A 54 22.41 24.97 6.55
C ASP A 54 23.47 24.32 5.65
N ARG A 55 23.10 24.06 4.40
CA ARG A 55 23.91 23.34 3.42
C ARG A 55 24.53 24.25 2.35
N GLY A 56 24.77 25.52 2.70
CA GLY A 56 25.37 26.50 1.80
C GLY A 56 24.34 27.32 1.03
N SER A 57 23.32 27.83 1.73
CA SER A 57 22.31 28.71 1.13
C SER A 57 22.87 30.07 0.72
N ASP A 58 22.31 30.66 -0.33
CA ASP A 58 22.66 31.98 -0.88
C ASP A 58 21.48 32.97 -0.93
N ASP A 59 20.31 32.58 -0.41
CA ASP A 59 19.07 33.39 -0.42
C ASP A 59 18.77 34.12 0.90
N GLY A 60 19.69 34.10 1.88
CA GLY A 60 19.48 34.65 3.22
C GLY A 60 18.92 33.67 4.26
N THR A 61 18.69 32.39 3.89
CA THR A 61 18.27 31.32 4.82
C THR A 61 19.20 31.22 6.02
N ARG A 62 20.52 31.22 5.80
CA ARG A 62 21.52 31.11 6.87
C ARG A 62 21.42 32.24 7.89
N GLN A 63 21.37 33.49 7.41
CA GLN A 63 21.28 34.66 8.29
C GLN A 63 19.99 34.63 9.11
N THR A 64 18.87 34.25 8.47
CA THR A 64 17.59 34.07 9.15
C THR A 64 17.70 33.00 10.23
N LEU A 65 18.31 31.86 9.92
CA LEU A 65 18.48 30.77 10.89
C LEU A 65 19.31 31.19 12.11
N GLU A 66 20.40 31.93 11.91
CA GLU A 66 21.25 32.48 12.98
C GLU A 66 20.46 33.46 13.88
N GLN A 67 19.59 34.31 13.30
CA GLN A 67 18.71 35.20 14.07
C GLN A 67 17.68 34.43 14.91
N TRP A 68 17.10 33.36 14.35
CA TRP A 68 16.18 32.49 15.07
C TRP A 68 16.86 31.79 16.25
N ALA A 69 18.06 31.26 16.06
CA ALA A 69 18.81 30.61 17.14
C ALA A 69 19.21 31.61 18.24
N ALA A 70 19.62 32.83 17.87
CA ALA A 70 19.95 33.88 18.82
C ALA A 70 18.75 34.34 19.68
N SER A 71 17.55 34.34 19.10
CA SER A 71 16.32 34.71 19.83
C SER A 71 15.74 33.60 20.71
N ARG A 72 16.23 32.36 20.58
CA ARG A 72 15.72 31.18 21.32
C ARG A 72 16.85 30.31 21.90
N PRO A 73 17.69 30.88 22.78
CA PRO A 73 18.83 30.17 23.34
C PRO A 73 18.36 28.94 24.13
N GLY A 74 18.93 27.78 23.81
CA GLY A 74 18.61 26.50 24.47
C GLY A 74 17.48 25.69 23.83
N GLU A 75 16.61 26.32 23.04
CA GLU A 75 15.54 25.61 22.31
C GLU A 75 15.95 25.28 20.86
N LEU A 76 16.68 26.20 20.21
CA LEU A 76 17.17 26.05 18.84
C LEU A 76 18.68 26.21 18.78
N ARG A 77 19.35 25.20 18.22
CA ARG A 77 20.77 25.27 17.85
C ARG A 77 20.88 25.23 16.34
N CYS A 78 21.73 26.10 15.79
CA CYS A 78 22.00 26.13 14.36
C CYS A 78 23.47 25.87 14.04
N GLY A 79 23.76 25.45 12.82
CA GLY A 79 25.11 25.34 12.27
C GLY A 79 25.11 25.28 10.75
N THR A 80 26.29 25.12 10.19
CA THR A 80 26.48 24.91 8.74
C THR A 80 27.23 23.60 8.51
N VAL A 81 26.94 22.96 7.37
CA VAL A 81 27.71 21.82 6.86
C VAL A 81 28.36 22.20 5.53
N ALA A 82 29.28 21.34 5.05
CA ALA A 82 29.85 21.50 3.72
C ALA A 82 28.73 21.57 2.65
N PRO A 83 28.83 22.48 1.67
CA PRO A 83 27.82 22.60 0.62
C PRO A 83 27.55 21.27 -0.07
N SER A 84 26.27 20.90 -0.16
CA SER A 84 25.83 19.65 -0.75
C SER A 84 24.44 19.80 -1.34
N GLU A 85 24.18 19.14 -2.48
CA GLU A 85 22.85 19.06 -3.07
C GLU A 85 21.93 18.08 -2.29
N THR A 86 22.49 17.20 -1.45
CA THR A 86 21.74 16.27 -0.59
C THR A 86 21.76 16.69 0.89
N PRO A 87 20.74 16.32 1.68
CA PRO A 87 20.65 16.64 3.10
C PRO A 87 21.42 15.67 4.01
N ALA A 88 22.10 14.66 3.44
CA ALA A 88 22.79 13.62 4.21
C ALA A 88 23.74 14.18 5.28
N GLY A 89 24.59 15.14 4.90
CA GLY A 89 25.57 15.74 5.82
C GLY A 89 24.92 16.44 7.01
N ALA A 90 23.90 17.28 6.75
CA ALA A 90 23.11 17.94 7.78
C ALA A 90 22.42 16.94 8.73
N ARG A 91 21.83 15.88 8.16
CA ARG A 91 21.13 14.85 8.94
C ARG A 91 22.10 14.02 9.80
N ASN A 92 23.25 13.63 9.27
CA ASN A 92 24.27 12.90 10.02
C ASN A 92 24.86 13.74 11.15
N LEU A 93 25.15 15.02 10.90
CA LEU A 93 25.59 15.94 11.97
C LEU A 93 24.51 16.09 13.04
N GLY A 94 23.23 16.12 12.63
CA GLY A 94 22.10 16.09 13.55
C GLY A 94 22.05 14.82 14.39
N ILE A 95 22.25 13.64 13.81
CA ILE A 95 22.33 12.37 14.57
C ILE A 95 23.42 12.46 15.65
N GLU A 96 24.60 12.98 15.30
CA GLU A 96 25.75 13.10 16.21
C GLU A 96 25.51 14.09 17.35
N GLN A 97 24.78 15.17 17.09
CA GLN A 97 24.55 16.24 18.07
C GLN A 97 23.25 16.09 18.87
N SER A 98 22.38 15.16 18.49
CA SER A 98 21.07 14.95 19.12
C SER A 98 21.19 14.28 20.49
N SER A 99 20.40 14.76 21.44
CA SER A 99 20.32 14.22 22.79
C SER A 99 18.97 13.59 23.16
N GLY A 100 17.96 13.75 22.30
CA GLY A 100 16.60 13.28 22.53
C GLY A 100 16.43 11.77 22.54
N ARG A 101 15.34 11.27 23.12
CA ARG A 101 15.01 9.84 23.13
C ARG A 101 14.68 9.33 21.72
N PHE A 102 14.07 10.19 20.92
CA PHE A 102 13.72 9.96 19.52
C PHE A 102 14.32 11.01 18.60
N LEU A 103 14.45 10.68 17.32
CA LEU A 103 14.89 11.56 16.24
C LEU A 103 13.77 11.70 15.19
N LEU A 104 13.62 12.90 14.64
CA LEU A 104 12.83 13.16 13.44
C LEU A 104 13.58 14.11 12.50
N PHE A 105 13.59 13.80 11.20
CA PHE A 105 14.27 14.62 10.20
C PHE A 105 13.25 15.40 9.37
N LEU A 106 13.37 16.73 9.37
CA LEU A 106 12.45 17.64 8.69
C LEU A 106 13.20 18.52 7.70
N ASN A 107 12.61 18.78 6.53
CA ASN A 107 13.16 19.77 5.62
C ASN A 107 12.66 21.17 6.01
N GLY A 108 13.50 22.20 5.84
CA GLY A 108 13.17 23.59 6.16
C GLY A 108 11.95 24.19 5.42
N THR A 109 11.41 23.50 4.41
CA THR A 109 10.15 23.89 3.76
C THR A 109 8.91 23.19 4.32
N ASP A 110 9.08 22.14 5.13
CA ASP A 110 7.98 21.32 5.67
C ASP A 110 7.55 21.82 7.06
N ARG A 111 6.43 21.32 7.58
CA ARG A 111 5.91 21.69 8.91
C ARG A 111 5.44 20.46 9.68
N LEU A 112 5.43 20.57 11.00
CA LEU A 112 4.75 19.60 11.86
C LEU A 112 3.29 20.01 12.11
N GLY A 113 2.41 19.02 12.22
CA GLY A 113 1.04 19.24 12.65
C GLY A 113 0.96 19.48 14.17
N PRO A 114 -0.11 20.12 14.68
CA PRO A 114 -0.29 20.34 16.11
C PRO A 114 -0.31 19.01 16.90
N GLY A 115 0.47 18.92 17.98
CA GLY A 115 0.55 17.74 18.85
C GLY A 115 1.18 16.48 18.21
N ALA A 116 1.78 16.62 17.03
CA ALA A 116 2.32 15.51 16.25
C ALA A 116 3.38 14.71 17.02
N LEU A 117 4.36 15.39 17.60
CA LEU A 117 5.49 14.73 18.26
C LEU A 117 5.05 13.99 19.53
N ARG A 118 4.18 14.60 20.34
CA ARG A 118 3.61 13.94 21.52
C ARG A 118 2.84 12.68 21.12
N ARG A 119 1.90 12.79 20.17
CA ARG A 119 1.07 11.67 19.71
C ARG A 119 1.90 10.50 19.16
N MET A 120 2.96 10.80 18.40
CA MET A 120 3.87 9.79 17.86
C MET A 120 4.74 9.16 18.96
N THR A 121 5.24 9.95 19.90
CA THR A 121 6.07 9.47 21.02
C THR A 121 5.25 8.59 21.96
N GLU A 122 4.02 8.98 22.30
CA GLU A 122 3.10 8.16 23.11
C GLU A 122 2.80 6.82 22.43
N THR A 123 2.70 6.78 21.11
CA THR A 123 2.58 5.51 20.36
C THR A 123 3.85 4.69 20.43
N ALA A 124 5.01 5.33 20.25
CA ALA A 124 6.29 4.65 20.33
C ALA A 124 6.51 4.00 21.70
N GLU A 125 6.04 4.65 22.77
CA GLU A 125 6.15 4.13 24.14
C GLU A 125 5.09 3.09 24.45
N THR A 126 3.81 3.35 24.13
CA THR A 126 2.71 2.41 24.39
C THR A 126 2.89 1.10 23.62
N GLU A 127 3.30 1.22 22.36
CA GLU A 127 3.48 0.08 21.49
C GLU A 127 4.94 -0.38 21.47
N GLU A 128 5.86 0.17 22.27
CA GLU A 128 7.29 -0.18 22.23
C GLU A 128 7.91 -0.13 20.82
N ALA A 129 7.42 0.76 19.95
CA ALA A 129 7.87 0.85 18.57
C ALA A 129 9.23 1.55 18.47
N ASP A 130 10.09 1.05 17.58
CA ASP A 130 11.35 1.71 17.24
C ASP A 130 11.16 2.77 16.15
N VAL A 131 10.16 2.59 15.29
CA VAL A 131 9.83 3.54 14.23
C VAL A 131 8.33 3.81 14.22
N VAL A 132 7.96 5.10 14.20
CA VAL A 132 6.56 5.52 14.09
C VAL A 132 6.36 6.36 12.83
N LEU A 133 5.48 5.88 11.96
CA LEU A 133 5.01 6.64 10.80
C LEU A 133 3.85 7.53 11.23
N GLY A 134 4.06 8.85 11.18
CA GLY A 134 3.01 9.84 11.34
C GLY A 134 2.36 10.15 10.00
N LYS A 135 1.03 10.37 9.99
CA LYS A 135 0.32 10.68 8.74
C LYS A 135 0.89 11.94 8.11
N VAL A 136 1.16 11.84 6.82
CA VAL A 136 1.63 12.96 6.02
C VAL A 136 0.45 13.63 5.30
N ALA A 137 0.44 14.96 5.30
CA ALA A 137 -0.41 15.80 4.46
C ALA A 137 0.46 16.66 3.53
N GLY A 138 -0.10 17.11 2.41
CA GLY A 138 0.60 18.03 1.51
C GLY A 138 0.16 19.47 1.73
N LEU A 139 1.12 20.39 1.80
CA LEU A 139 0.86 21.83 1.80
C LEU A 139 0.47 22.30 0.40
N ASP A 140 -0.44 23.27 0.32
CA ASP A 140 -0.85 23.94 -0.92
C ASP A 140 -1.27 22.97 -2.04
N GLY A 141 -1.96 21.89 -1.68
CA GLY A 141 -2.45 20.88 -2.61
C GLY A 141 -1.37 19.92 -3.15
N GLN A 142 -0.18 19.92 -2.55
CA GLN A 142 0.86 18.93 -2.85
C GLN A 142 0.33 17.50 -2.65
N LYS A 143 0.60 16.62 -3.62
CA LYS A 143 0.22 15.20 -3.49
C LYS A 143 1.26 14.45 -2.70
N VAL A 144 0.81 13.70 -1.70
CA VAL A 144 1.65 12.85 -0.84
C VAL A 144 1.16 11.40 -0.87
N GLY A 145 2.03 10.46 -0.50
CA GLY A 145 1.66 9.06 -0.40
C GLY A 145 0.75 8.82 0.81
N THR A 146 -0.43 8.24 0.60
CA THR A 146 -1.43 8.02 1.68
C THR A 146 -1.75 6.56 1.94
N SER A 147 -1.20 5.63 1.14
CA SER A 147 -1.60 4.21 1.14
C SER A 147 -1.28 3.45 2.44
N MET A 148 -0.34 3.96 3.23
CA MET A 148 0.03 3.43 4.55
C MET A 148 -0.82 3.99 5.69
N PHE A 149 -1.54 5.11 5.47
CA PHE A 149 -2.30 5.82 6.50
C PHE A 149 -3.81 5.53 6.44
N ALA A 150 -4.19 4.32 6.02
CA ALA A 150 -5.60 3.92 5.97
C ALA A 150 -6.21 3.72 7.37
N ARG A 151 -5.38 3.36 8.36
CA ARG A 151 -5.75 3.16 9.77
C ARG A 151 -4.50 3.17 10.64
N ASN A 152 -4.67 3.39 11.94
CA ASN A 152 -3.61 3.17 12.92
C ASN A 152 -3.19 1.68 12.91
N ALA A 153 -1.92 1.43 13.19
CA ALA A 153 -1.38 0.08 13.36
C ALA A 153 -0.33 0.10 14.47
N ALA A 154 -0.48 -0.77 15.48
CA ALA A 154 0.50 -0.96 16.55
C ALA A 154 1.77 -1.67 16.05
N ASP A 155 1.59 -2.61 15.12
CA ASP A 155 2.66 -3.43 14.55
C ASP A 155 2.42 -3.61 13.04
N ALA A 156 3.17 -2.85 12.24
CA ALA A 156 3.08 -2.80 10.80
C ALA A 156 4.27 -3.52 10.15
N ASP A 157 4.03 -4.74 9.70
CA ASP A 157 5.04 -5.57 9.04
C ASP A 157 5.43 -5.03 7.65
N VAL A 158 6.74 -5.00 7.36
CA VAL A 158 7.32 -4.43 6.13
C VAL A 158 6.97 -5.22 4.85
N TYR A 159 6.64 -6.51 4.99
CA TYR A 159 6.37 -7.43 3.89
C TYR A 159 4.89 -7.48 3.50
N THR A 160 4.00 -7.19 4.43
CA THR A 160 2.55 -7.35 4.26
C THR A 160 1.79 -6.03 4.27
N SER A 161 2.36 -4.98 4.86
CA SER A 161 1.77 -3.65 4.87
C SER A 161 2.32 -2.74 3.76
N ARG A 162 1.90 -1.47 3.77
CA ARG A 162 2.35 -0.43 2.82
C ARG A 162 3.44 0.49 3.39
N VAL A 163 3.94 0.25 4.61
CA VAL A 163 4.92 1.15 5.25
C VAL A 163 6.21 1.30 4.42
N TYR A 164 6.66 0.22 3.76
CA TYR A 164 7.85 0.24 2.91
C TYR A 164 7.69 1.05 1.60
N TRP A 165 6.47 1.48 1.25
CA TRP A 165 6.25 2.44 0.15
C TRP A 165 6.52 3.89 0.57
N SER A 166 6.82 4.17 1.84
CA SER A 166 7.28 5.47 2.33
C SER A 166 8.64 5.31 3.02
N LEU A 167 9.70 5.68 2.29
CA LEU A 167 11.09 5.61 2.76
C LEU A 167 11.72 7.01 3.00
N SER A 168 10.89 8.03 3.20
CA SER A 168 11.35 9.35 3.66
C SER A 168 11.67 9.34 5.17
N PRO A 169 12.53 10.24 5.67
CA PRO A 169 12.98 10.21 7.06
C PRO A 169 12.14 11.12 7.99
N ASP A 170 10.99 11.59 7.53
CA ASP A 170 10.01 12.39 8.26
C ASP A 170 9.15 11.54 9.21
N LYS A 171 9.82 10.69 9.97
CA LYS A 171 9.26 9.70 10.88
C LYS A 171 9.95 9.83 12.23
N LEU A 172 9.33 9.27 13.26
CA LEU A 172 9.95 9.20 14.57
C LEU A 172 10.78 7.92 14.62
N PHE A 173 12.07 8.05 14.90
CA PHE A 173 13.01 6.93 15.06
C PHE A 173 13.53 6.92 16.50
N ARG A 174 13.48 5.77 17.17
CA ARG A 174 14.11 5.61 18.48
C ARG A 174 15.62 5.80 18.34
N ARG A 175 16.20 6.73 19.10
CA ARG A 175 17.63 7.07 18.96
C ARG A 175 18.53 5.86 19.20
N THR A 176 18.17 4.98 20.14
CA THR A 176 18.92 3.76 20.42
C THR A 176 18.94 2.77 19.25
N LEU A 177 17.90 2.71 18.41
CA LEU A 177 17.93 1.94 17.15
C LEU A 177 18.98 2.53 16.21
N VAL A 178 18.95 3.85 16.00
CA VAL A 178 19.88 4.58 15.12
C VAL A 178 21.33 4.38 15.56
N GLU A 179 21.61 4.42 16.86
CA GLU A 179 22.94 4.22 17.44
C GLU A 179 23.39 2.76 17.34
N ARG A 180 22.57 1.81 17.83
CA ARG A 180 22.90 0.37 17.87
C ARG A 180 23.16 -0.21 16.48
N CYS A 181 22.43 0.28 15.48
CA CYS A 181 22.53 -0.20 14.10
C CYS A 181 23.43 0.69 13.22
N PHE A 182 24.10 1.69 13.80
CA PHE A 182 24.99 2.62 13.08
C PHE A 182 24.35 3.25 11.85
N LEU A 183 23.06 3.59 11.93
CA LEU A 183 22.32 4.11 10.78
C LEU A 183 22.82 5.51 10.42
N ARG A 184 23.16 5.70 9.14
CA ARG A 184 23.64 6.97 8.57
C ARG A 184 23.09 7.17 7.17
N PHE A 185 22.93 8.43 6.78
CA PHE A 185 22.61 8.81 5.41
C PHE A 185 23.90 8.81 4.58
N PRO A 186 24.01 8.06 3.48
CA PRO A 186 25.22 8.09 2.66
C PRO A 186 25.40 9.46 2.01
N THR A 187 26.57 10.07 2.23
CA THR A 187 26.89 11.42 1.73
C THR A 187 27.41 11.41 0.29
N ASP A 188 27.81 10.25 -0.22
CA ASP A 188 28.27 10.01 -1.59
C ASP A 188 27.13 9.71 -2.57
N TRP A 189 25.89 9.58 -2.09
CA TRP A 189 24.72 9.32 -2.93
C TRP A 189 24.05 10.63 -3.35
N ARG A 190 23.77 10.76 -4.64
CA ARG A 190 23.05 11.91 -5.21
C ARG A 190 21.53 11.76 -5.14
N LEU A 191 21.05 10.53 -4.94
CA LEU A 191 19.63 10.20 -4.90
C LEU A 191 19.41 9.01 -3.96
N GLY A 192 18.43 9.12 -3.06
CA GLY A 192 17.91 7.99 -2.27
C GLY A 192 18.72 7.64 -1.01
N GLU A 193 19.54 8.58 -0.52
CA GLU A 193 20.18 8.51 0.80
C GLU A 193 19.16 8.37 1.94
N ASP A 194 17.99 8.98 1.79
CA ASP A 194 16.87 8.81 2.72
C ASP A 194 16.25 7.42 2.64
N GLN A 195 16.15 6.89 1.43
CA GLN A 195 15.54 5.59 1.18
C GLN A 195 16.32 4.47 1.86
N VAL A 196 17.65 4.47 1.73
CA VAL A 196 18.48 3.45 2.35
C VAL A 196 18.49 3.58 3.88
N PHE A 197 18.58 4.80 4.43
CA PHE A 197 18.48 5.01 5.88
C PHE A 197 17.17 4.44 6.44
N THR A 198 16.04 4.83 5.84
CA THR A 198 14.71 4.43 6.33
C THR A 198 14.43 2.95 6.11
N ALA A 199 14.87 2.38 4.98
CA ALA A 199 14.73 0.95 4.73
C ALA A 199 15.53 0.11 5.74
N LEU A 200 16.77 0.52 6.06
CA LEU A 200 17.56 -0.14 7.09
C LEU A 200 16.92 0.01 8.47
N ALA A 201 16.41 1.20 8.81
CA ALA A 201 15.68 1.42 10.05
C ALA A 201 14.48 0.47 10.18
N TYR A 202 13.70 0.29 9.10
CA TYR A 202 12.58 -0.65 9.10
C TYR A 202 13.01 -2.11 9.21
N LEU A 203 14.08 -2.51 8.53
CA LEU A 203 14.55 -3.90 8.54
C LEU A 203 15.20 -4.29 9.89
N TYR A 204 15.69 -3.32 10.66
CA TYR A 204 16.30 -3.54 11.97
C TYR A 204 15.40 -3.19 13.16
N ALA A 205 14.24 -2.57 12.91
CA ALA A 205 13.27 -2.25 13.95
C ALA A 205 12.62 -3.53 14.47
N ASP A 206 12.48 -3.63 15.79
CA ASP A 206 11.70 -4.72 16.40
C ASP A 206 10.21 -4.52 16.15
N ARG A 207 9.76 -3.26 16.08
CA ARG A 207 8.37 -2.90 15.78
C ARG A 207 8.24 -1.55 15.09
N ILE A 208 7.31 -1.50 14.13
CA ILE A 208 6.95 -0.30 13.37
C ILE A 208 5.49 0.03 13.65
N ALA A 209 5.18 1.23 14.11
CA ALA A 209 3.81 1.68 14.33
C ALA A 209 3.38 2.75 13.31
N VAL A 210 2.07 2.90 13.14
CA VAL A 210 1.45 3.90 12.25
C VAL A 210 0.41 4.70 13.01
N VAL A 211 0.57 6.03 12.97
CA VAL A 211 -0.41 7.03 13.41
C VAL A 211 -1.07 7.61 12.15
N ALA A 212 -2.35 7.29 11.95
CA ALA A 212 -3.14 7.65 10.78
C ALA A 212 -4.34 8.56 11.11
N ASP A 213 -4.60 8.81 12.40
CA ASP A 213 -5.70 9.63 12.91
C ASP A 213 -5.32 11.11 13.11
N LEU A 214 -4.04 11.45 13.11
CA LEU A 214 -3.53 12.81 13.23
C LEU A 214 -2.54 13.13 12.09
N GLU A 215 -2.68 14.28 11.45
CA GLU A 215 -1.68 14.79 10.49
C GLU A 215 -0.41 15.22 11.25
N CYS A 216 0.67 14.46 11.08
CA CYS A 216 1.90 14.68 11.83
C CYS A 216 2.90 15.56 11.07
N VAL A 217 3.02 15.38 9.75
CA VAL A 217 3.96 16.11 8.90
C VAL A 217 3.21 16.69 7.69
N GLN A 218 3.45 17.96 7.42
CA GLN A 218 2.90 18.67 6.27
C GLN A 218 4.04 18.97 5.29
N GLN A 219 4.06 18.26 4.16
CA GLN A 219 5.12 18.36 3.16
C GLN A 219 4.85 19.46 2.15
N ALA A 220 5.80 20.36 1.97
CA ALA A 220 5.75 21.34 0.89
C ALA A 220 6.06 20.71 -0.46
N ARG A 221 5.57 21.36 -1.52
CA ARG A 221 5.96 21.01 -2.88
C ARG A 221 7.43 21.36 -3.07
N ARG A 222 8.25 20.35 -3.37
CA ARG A 222 9.65 20.58 -3.74
C ARG A 222 9.71 21.38 -5.05
N VAL A 223 10.45 22.49 -5.06
CA VAL A 223 10.65 23.33 -6.26
C VAL A 223 11.53 22.57 -7.26
N ALA A 224 11.09 22.49 -8.51
CA ALA A 224 11.85 21.82 -9.57
C ALA A 224 13.16 22.59 -9.85
N GLY A 225 14.28 21.88 -9.84
CA GLY A 225 15.61 22.49 -10.00
C GLY A 225 16.31 22.86 -8.68
N VAL A 226 15.62 22.75 -7.54
CA VAL A 226 16.20 22.87 -6.20
C VAL A 226 16.20 21.48 -5.53
N ASN A 227 17.26 21.14 -4.77
CA ASN A 227 17.45 19.83 -4.10
C ASN A 227 17.57 18.60 -5.03
N HIS A 228 17.39 17.40 -4.46
CA HIS A 228 17.16 16.07 -5.08
C HIS A 228 16.41 16.03 -6.41
N SER A 229 15.57 17.03 -6.68
CA SER A 229 14.70 17.07 -7.86
C SER A 229 15.47 17.08 -9.17
N ARG A 230 16.72 17.58 -9.19
CA ARG A 230 17.57 17.61 -10.39
C ARG A 230 17.95 16.19 -10.85
N TYR A 231 18.48 15.37 -9.94
CA TYR A 231 18.87 14.00 -10.24
C TYR A 231 17.69 13.04 -10.36
N ALA A 232 16.55 13.37 -9.74
CA ALA A 232 15.31 12.62 -9.93
C ALA A 232 14.87 12.57 -11.41
N GLY A 233 15.33 13.48 -12.28
CA GLY A 233 15.09 13.40 -13.72
C GLY A 233 16.00 12.42 -14.47
N SER A 234 17.13 12.01 -13.89
CA SER A 234 18.18 11.23 -14.56
C SER A 234 17.88 9.73 -14.53
N ALA A 235 17.97 9.07 -15.69
CA ALA A 235 17.87 7.61 -15.78
C ALA A 235 19.08 6.91 -15.14
N VAL A 236 20.28 7.49 -15.28
CA VAL A 236 21.54 6.94 -14.75
C VAL A 236 21.52 6.92 -13.22
N GLU A 237 21.17 8.04 -12.59
CA GLU A 237 21.11 8.12 -11.12
C GLU A 237 20.02 7.20 -10.54
N ARG A 238 18.92 7.01 -11.27
CA ARG A 238 17.88 6.04 -10.90
C ARG A 238 18.32 4.58 -11.06
N MET A 239 19.12 4.28 -12.08
CA MET A 239 19.71 2.95 -12.24
C MET A 239 20.67 2.64 -11.09
N LEU A 240 21.55 3.60 -10.76
CA LEU A 240 22.48 3.48 -9.64
C LEU A 240 21.72 3.24 -8.32
N LEU A 241 20.68 4.04 -8.03
CA LEU A 241 19.83 3.84 -6.87
C LEU A 241 19.15 2.46 -6.88
N THR A 242 18.65 2.01 -8.04
CA THR A 242 18.05 0.67 -8.16
C THR A 242 19.05 -0.41 -7.75
N ARG A 243 20.28 -0.35 -8.28
CA ARG A 243 21.34 -1.31 -7.98
C ARG A 243 21.68 -1.31 -6.49
N GLN A 244 21.83 -0.13 -5.89
CA GLN A 244 22.16 0.00 -4.47
C GLN A 244 21.04 -0.52 -3.56
N MET A 245 19.78 -0.16 -3.84
CA MET A 245 18.64 -0.59 -3.02
C MET A 245 18.36 -2.10 -3.16
N THR A 246 18.44 -2.64 -4.37
CA THR A 246 18.27 -4.09 -4.58
C THR A 246 19.40 -4.88 -3.92
N ALA A 247 20.65 -4.43 -4.00
CA ALA A 247 21.76 -5.04 -3.26
C ALA A 247 21.53 -4.99 -1.74
N MET A 248 21.12 -3.83 -1.20
CA MET A 248 20.84 -3.67 0.23
C MET A 248 19.77 -4.66 0.71
N VAL A 249 18.66 -4.80 -0.03
CA VAL A 249 17.61 -5.78 0.28
C VAL A 249 18.16 -7.21 0.16
N ALA A 250 18.94 -7.49 -0.89
CA ALA A 250 19.48 -8.81 -1.17
C ALA A 250 20.39 -9.35 -0.06
N GLU A 251 21.19 -8.47 0.53
CA GLU A 251 22.14 -8.76 1.62
C GLU A 251 21.43 -9.04 2.95
N ARG A 252 20.23 -8.51 3.17
CA ARG A 252 19.55 -8.49 4.48
C ARG A 252 18.31 -9.36 4.55
N VAL A 253 17.69 -9.64 3.40
CA VAL A 253 16.44 -10.38 3.33
C VAL A 253 16.64 -11.66 2.52
N HIS A 254 16.41 -12.79 3.18
CA HIS A 254 16.51 -14.10 2.54
C HIS A 254 15.51 -14.24 1.38
N PRO A 255 15.84 -15.01 0.33
CA PRO A 255 14.91 -15.31 -0.76
C PRO A 255 13.56 -15.83 -0.26
N GLY A 256 12.47 -15.30 -0.81
CA GLY A 256 11.11 -15.65 -0.44
C GLY A 256 10.12 -14.50 -0.70
N ALA A 257 8.84 -14.74 -0.38
CA ALA A 257 7.76 -13.79 -0.69
C ALA A 257 7.96 -12.39 -0.07
N GLY A 258 8.61 -12.32 1.10
CA GLY A 258 8.97 -11.05 1.74
C GLY A 258 10.00 -10.26 0.94
N ARG A 259 11.10 -10.89 0.53
CA ARG A 259 12.08 -10.27 -0.37
C ARG A 259 11.45 -9.87 -1.70
N ASP A 260 10.60 -10.72 -2.28
CA ASP A 260 9.90 -10.41 -3.52
C ASP A 260 9.05 -9.14 -3.41
N GLN A 261 8.42 -8.91 -2.25
CA GLN A 261 7.65 -7.69 -1.99
C GLN A 261 8.54 -6.44 -2.04
N LEU A 262 9.69 -6.47 -1.35
CA LEU A 262 10.59 -5.32 -1.27
C LEU A 262 11.28 -5.06 -2.62
N MET A 263 11.69 -6.13 -3.32
CA MET A 263 12.26 -6.05 -4.67
C MET A 263 11.26 -5.47 -5.67
N ALA A 264 9.99 -5.90 -5.62
CA ALA A 264 8.95 -5.37 -6.50
C ALA A 264 8.75 -3.86 -6.35
N ARG A 265 8.85 -3.32 -5.13
CA ARG A 265 8.82 -1.86 -4.90
C ARG A 265 9.96 -1.17 -5.65
N HIS A 266 11.18 -1.69 -5.57
CA HIS A 266 12.35 -1.07 -6.22
C HIS A 266 12.32 -1.21 -7.75
N MET A 267 11.79 -2.33 -8.25
CA MET A 267 11.56 -2.51 -9.68
C MET A 267 10.43 -1.62 -10.21
N GLU A 268 9.37 -1.41 -9.43
CA GLU A 268 8.25 -0.55 -9.80
C GLU A 268 8.66 0.93 -9.85
N LEU A 269 9.32 1.41 -8.79
CA LEU A 269 9.54 2.85 -8.60
C LEU A 269 10.84 3.34 -9.21
N GLU A 270 11.98 2.72 -8.91
CA GLU A 270 13.28 3.19 -9.36
C GLU A 270 13.59 2.67 -10.75
N LEU A 271 13.61 1.33 -10.93
CA LEU A 271 13.92 0.72 -12.21
C LEU A 271 12.90 1.14 -13.27
N GLY A 272 11.61 1.09 -12.93
CA GLY A 272 10.55 1.50 -13.84
C GLY A 272 10.64 2.97 -14.29
N LYS A 273 11.18 3.87 -13.46
CA LYS A 273 11.47 5.25 -13.87
C LYS A 273 12.79 5.35 -14.66
N ALA A 274 13.81 4.59 -14.26
CA ALA A 274 15.10 4.53 -14.94
C ALA A 274 14.95 4.06 -16.39
N THR A 275 14.12 3.05 -16.64
CA THR A 275 13.80 2.50 -17.97
C THR A 275 12.50 3.07 -18.53
N GLY A 276 12.12 4.29 -18.16
CA GLY A 276 10.86 4.93 -18.53
C GLY A 276 11.05 6.22 -19.32
N ALA A 277 10.28 7.26 -19.00
CA ALA A 277 10.42 8.58 -19.62
C ALA A 277 11.83 9.18 -19.43
N ALA A 278 12.53 8.88 -18.33
CA ALA A 278 13.90 9.34 -18.12
C ALA A 278 14.89 8.69 -19.10
N TYR A 279 14.68 7.41 -19.46
CA TYR A 279 15.48 6.72 -20.46
C TYR A 279 15.36 7.38 -21.83
N LEU A 280 14.14 7.73 -22.25
CA LEU A 280 13.93 8.41 -23.54
C LEU A 280 14.54 9.81 -23.62
N LYS A 281 14.75 10.47 -22.47
CA LYS A 281 15.41 11.78 -22.38
C LYS A 281 16.94 11.68 -22.36
N CYS A 282 17.50 10.48 -22.20
CA CYS A 282 18.93 10.27 -22.26
C CYS A 282 19.37 10.28 -23.73
N GLU A 283 20.04 11.36 -24.14
CA GLU A 283 20.49 11.56 -25.53
C GLU A 283 21.73 10.72 -25.88
N ASP A 284 22.51 10.33 -24.88
CA ASP A 284 23.74 9.54 -25.05
C ASP A 284 23.40 8.05 -25.33
N PRO A 285 23.71 7.53 -26.54
CA PRO A 285 23.42 6.14 -26.91
C PRO A 285 24.16 5.11 -26.06
N GLU A 286 25.39 5.39 -25.62
CA GLU A 286 26.17 4.47 -24.78
C GLU A 286 25.59 4.39 -23.37
N GLN A 287 25.11 5.52 -22.82
CA GLN A 287 24.40 5.51 -21.55
C GLN A 287 23.08 4.76 -21.63
N ARG A 288 22.29 4.97 -22.69
CA ARG A 288 21.06 4.21 -22.93
C ARG A 288 21.32 2.71 -22.96
N HIS A 289 22.34 2.28 -23.72
CA HIS A 289 22.71 0.86 -23.79
C HIS A 289 23.09 0.32 -22.41
N ARG A 290 23.93 1.04 -21.66
CA ARG A 290 24.31 0.67 -20.28
C ARG A 290 23.11 0.53 -19.35
N ILE A 291 22.17 1.48 -19.38
CA ILE A 291 20.95 1.43 -18.56
C ILE A 291 20.18 0.12 -18.79
N LEU A 292 19.92 -0.26 -20.05
CA LEU A 292 19.17 -1.50 -20.33
C LEU A 292 19.99 -2.76 -20.06
N SER A 293 21.32 -2.72 -20.25
CA SER A 293 22.21 -3.84 -19.90
C SER A 293 22.23 -4.09 -18.39
N GLU A 294 22.42 -3.03 -17.58
CA GLU A 294 22.40 -3.13 -16.12
C GLU A 294 21.00 -3.54 -15.60
N ALA A 295 19.93 -3.02 -16.22
CA ALA A 295 18.58 -3.44 -15.91
C ALA A 295 18.40 -4.95 -16.13
N ARG A 296 18.92 -5.48 -17.24
CA ARG A 296 18.87 -6.92 -17.54
C ARG A 296 19.60 -7.74 -16.46
N GLU A 297 20.80 -7.34 -16.07
CA GLU A 297 21.56 -8.03 -15.02
C GLU A 297 20.80 -8.08 -13.69
N LEU A 298 20.19 -6.96 -13.30
CA LEU A 298 19.37 -6.89 -12.08
C LEU A 298 18.11 -7.76 -12.18
N LEU A 299 17.49 -7.82 -13.35
CA LEU A 299 16.31 -8.66 -13.59
C LEU A 299 16.68 -10.15 -13.57
N ASP A 300 17.78 -10.54 -14.20
CA ASP A 300 18.27 -11.93 -14.16
C ASP A 300 18.62 -12.36 -12.74
N ALA A 301 19.15 -11.45 -11.91
CA ALA A 301 19.48 -11.73 -10.52
C ALA A 301 18.26 -11.79 -9.58
N TYR A 302 17.26 -10.92 -9.77
CA TYR A 302 16.25 -10.65 -8.74
C TYR A 302 14.79 -10.68 -9.20
N ALA A 303 14.50 -10.77 -10.50
CA ALA A 303 13.12 -10.74 -11.00
C ALA A 303 12.46 -12.13 -10.97
N THR A 304 12.23 -12.65 -9.77
CA THR A 304 11.49 -13.91 -9.58
C THR A 304 10.05 -13.79 -10.13
N PRO A 305 9.35 -14.91 -10.40
CA PRO A 305 7.93 -14.86 -10.75
C PRO A 305 7.08 -14.12 -9.71
N GLY A 306 7.45 -14.19 -8.43
CA GLY A 306 6.78 -13.48 -7.34
C GLY A 306 6.97 -11.96 -7.41
N VAL A 307 8.14 -11.49 -7.85
CA VAL A 307 8.40 -10.07 -8.12
C VAL A 307 7.61 -9.58 -9.32
N ILE A 308 7.72 -10.26 -10.47
CA ILE A 308 7.05 -9.87 -11.72
C ILE A 308 5.53 -9.82 -11.55
N ALA A 309 4.95 -10.74 -10.79
CA ALA A 309 3.51 -10.79 -10.52
C ALA A 309 2.98 -9.59 -9.70
N LYS A 310 3.85 -8.86 -8.99
CA LYS A 310 3.50 -7.68 -8.20
C LYS A 310 3.59 -6.37 -8.99
N LEU A 311 4.26 -6.37 -10.15
CA LEU A 311 4.46 -5.17 -10.95
C LEU A 311 3.19 -4.80 -11.73
N PRO A 312 2.99 -3.50 -12.03
CA PRO A 312 2.01 -3.07 -13.01
C PRO A 312 2.24 -3.78 -14.35
N ARG A 313 1.16 -4.25 -14.99
CA ARG A 313 1.26 -5.08 -16.20
C ARG A 313 2.12 -4.53 -17.35
N PRO A 314 2.04 -3.25 -17.77
CA PRO A 314 2.92 -2.74 -18.84
C PRO A 314 4.39 -2.81 -18.42
N LEU A 315 4.67 -2.55 -17.15
CA LEU A 315 6.01 -2.68 -16.58
C LEU A 315 6.49 -4.14 -16.60
N SER A 316 5.64 -5.11 -16.24
CA SER A 316 6.00 -6.54 -16.32
C SER A 316 6.42 -6.94 -17.75
N VAL A 317 5.69 -6.49 -18.77
CA VAL A 317 6.04 -6.75 -20.18
C VAL A 317 7.38 -6.10 -20.53
N ARG A 318 7.60 -4.85 -20.12
CA ARG A 318 8.88 -4.16 -20.33
C ARG A 318 10.05 -4.88 -19.66
N MET A 319 9.88 -5.28 -18.40
CA MET A 319 10.93 -6.00 -17.67
C MET A 319 11.26 -7.32 -18.36
N GLU A 320 10.28 -8.06 -18.84
CA GLU A 320 10.55 -9.30 -19.57
C GLU A 320 11.28 -9.07 -20.91
N LEU A 321 10.93 -8.02 -21.66
CA LEU A 321 11.67 -7.63 -22.87
C LEU A 321 13.14 -7.31 -22.57
N ILE A 322 13.39 -6.53 -21.52
CA ILE A 322 14.75 -6.16 -21.10
C ILE A 322 15.52 -7.41 -20.66
N ARG A 323 14.90 -8.29 -19.86
CA ARG A 323 15.49 -9.54 -19.39
C ARG A 323 15.93 -10.46 -20.53
N LEU A 324 15.12 -10.53 -21.61
CA LEU A 324 15.43 -11.29 -22.83
C LEU A 324 16.41 -10.56 -23.77
N GLY A 325 16.90 -9.38 -23.43
CA GLY A 325 17.80 -8.58 -24.27
C GLY A 325 17.12 -7.96 -25.49
N ARG A 326 15.78 -7.90 -25.53
CA ARG A 326 14.97 -7.31 -26.61
C ARG A 326 14.86 -5.79 -26.43
N PHE A 327 16.00 -5.10 -26.49
CA PHE A 327 16.10 -3.68 -26.12
C PHE A 327 15.35 -2.76 -27.09
N ALA A 328 15.35 -3.06 -28.39
CA ALA A 328 14.61 -2.28 -29.37
C ALA A 328 13.08 -2.37 -29.15
N GLU A 329 12.60 -3.56 -28.80
CA GLU A 329 11.21 -3.82 -28.43
C GLU A 329 10.85 -3.13 -27.12
N ALA A 330 11.74 -3.21 -26.12
CA ALA A 330 11.56 -2.53 -24.83
C ALA A 330 11.42 -1.02 -25.03
N GLU A 331 12.27 -0.40 -25.86
CA GLU A 331 12.20 1.03 -26.17
C GLU A 331 10.88 1.45 -26.82
N ARG A 332 10.38 0.66 -27.78
CA ARG A 332 9.08 0.92 -28.41
C ARG A 332 7.93 0.79 -27.40
N LEU A 333 8.02 -0.13 -26.45
CA LEU A 333 7.05 -0.22 -25.35
C LEU A 333 7.15 0.98 -24.39
N ILE A 334 8.36 1.47 -24.09
CA ILE A 334 8.55 2.69 -23.29
C ILE A 334 7.85 3.87 -23.96
N SER A 335 8.03 4.06 -25.27
CA SER A 335 7.34 5.11 -26.04
C SER A 335 5.81 4.95 -25.98
N PHE A 336 5.30 3.72 -26.11
CA PHE A 336 3.87 3.45 -25.97
C PHE A 336 3.31 3.86 -24.60
N GLU A 337 4.05 3.59 -23.52
CA GLU A 337 3.67 3.97 -22.16
C GLU A 337 3.68 5.49 -21.94
N VAL A 338 4.71 6.18 -22.44
CA VAL A 338 4.86 7.63 -22.33
C VAL A 338 3.74 8.37 -23.07
N ASP A 339 3.32 7.86 -24.23
CA ASP A 339 2.18 8.36 -24.99
C ASP A 339 0.82 8.15 -24.27
N LYS A 340 0.81 7.47 -23.12
CA LYS A 340 -0.38 7.11 -22.33
C LYS A 340 -1.43 6.35 -23.17
N LYS A 341 -0.98 5.61 -24.18
CA LYS A 341 -1.83 4.76 -25.02
C LYS A 341 -2.41 3.63 -24.17
N LYS A 342 -3.67 3.28 -24.42
CA LYS A 342 -4.35 2.17 -23.73
C LYS A 342 -4.32 0.94 -24.63
N ALA A 343 -3.70 -0.13 -24.14
CA ALA A 343 -3.77 -1.43 -24.78
C ALA A 343 -5.20 -1.99 -24.72
N GLU A 344 -5.64 -2.68 -25.77
CA GLU A 344 -6.97 -3.29 -25.82
C GLU A 344 -7.09 -4.46 -24.82
N LEU A 345 -8.32 -4.71 -24.37
CA LEU A 345 -8.64 -5.89 -23.56
C LEU A 345 -9.00 -7.05 -24.49
N LEU A 346 -8.40 -8.22 -24.25
CA LEU A 346 -8.79 -9.48 -24.85
C LEU A 346 -9.24 -10.43 -23.74
N ILE A 347 -10.38 -11.07 -23.94
CA ILE A 347 -10.88 -12.12 -23.03
C ILE A 347 -10.95 -13.41 -23.82
N GLU A 348 -10.22 -14.41 -23.36
CA GLU A 348 -10.14 -15.70 -24.02
C GLU A 348 -10.14 -16.80 -22.97
N ARG A 349 -11.08 -17.76 -23.09
CA ARG A 349 -11.20 -18.92 -22.19
C ARG A 349 -11.21 -18.55 -20.70
N GLY A 350 -11.86 -17.44 -20.36
CA GLY A 350 -12.00 -16.94 -18.99
C GLY A 350 -10.77 -16.24 -18.40
N ARG A 351 -9.70 -16.09 -19.19
CA ARG A 351 -8.53 -15.27 -18.86
C ARG A 351 -8.65 -13.93 -19.57
N VAL A 352 -8.14 -12.88 -18.93
CA VAL A 352 -8.14 -11.51 -19.44
C VAL A 352 -6.72 -11.05 -19.69
N TYR A 353 -6.47 -10.55 -20.89
CA TYR A 353 -5.18 -10.06 -21.34
C TYR A 353 -5.28 -8.58 -21.72
N ARG A 354 -4.19 -7.83 -21.51
CA ARG A 354 -3.99 -6.54 -22.15
C ARG A 354 -3.05 -6.71 -23.33
N ARG A 355 -3.51 -6.35 -24.52
CA ARG A 355 -2.73 -6.43 -25.77
C ARG A 355 -1.74 -5.28 -25.87
N TYR A 356 -0.78 -5.23 -24.95
CA TYR A 356 0.39 -4.37 -25.10
C TYR A 356 1.19 -4.80 -26.35
N PRO A 357 2.07 -3.93 -26.88
CA PRO A 357 2.99 -4.31 -27.94
C PRO A 357 3.60 -5.71 -27.75
N TYR A 358 3.72 -6.44 -28.85
CA TYR A 358 4.28 -7.81 -28.94
C TYR A 358 3.42 -8.95 -28.36
N PHE A 359 2.16 -8.71 -28.01
CA PHE A 359 1.26 -9.78 -27.59
C PHE A 359 1.10 -10.85 -28.70
N ARG A 360 1.57 -12.07 -28.42
CA ARG A 360 1.64 -13.22 -29.36
C ARG A 360 2.45 -12.95 -30.63
N ASP A 361 3.40 -12.03 -30.55
CA ASP A 361 4.37 -11.83 -31.62
C ASP A 361 5.38 -13.00 -31.63
N PRO A 362 5.44 -13.81 -32.69
CA PRO A 362 6.31 -14.98 -32.74
C PRO A 362 7.80 -14.61 -32.78
N GLU A 363 8.17 -13.41 -33.24
CA GLU A 363 9.57 -12.98 -33.31
C GLU A 363 10.10 -12.56 -31.93
N VAL A 364 9.22 -12.02 -31.08
CA VAL A 364 9.57 -11.61 -29.71
C VAL A 364 9.44 -12.79 -28.74
N GLY A 365 8.39 -13.61 -28.88
CA GLY A 365 8.25 -14.86 -28.12
C GLY A 365 7.89 -14.69 -26.64
N LEU A 366 7.18 -13.63 -26.27
CA LEU A 366 6.70 -13.44 -24.89
C LEU A 366 5.49 -14.34 -24.57
N ALA A 367 5.50 -14.93 -23.38
CA ALA A 367 4.39 -15.75 -22.89
C ALA A 367 3.14 -14.91 -22.59
N ASP A 368 1.96 -15.48 -22.85
CA ASP A 368 0.65 -14.85 -22.61
C ASP A 368 0.45 -14.42 -21.15
N GLU A 369 1.02 -15.18 -20.19
CA GLU A 369 0.99 -14.90 -18.75
C GLU A 369 1.59 -13.53 -18.40
N VAL A 370 2.55 -13.05 -19.20
CA VAL A 370 3.18 -11.73 -19.04
C VAL A 370 2.18 -10.62 -19.35
N TYR A 371 1.11 -10.89 -20.10
CA TYR A 371 0.05 -9.95 -20.48
C TYR A 371 -1.26 -10.13 -19.69
N GLU A 372 -1.38 -11.21 -18.91
CA GLU A 372 -2.63 -11.60 -18.25
C GLU A 372 -2.96 -10.72 -17.04
N ILE A 373 -4.12 -10.07 -17.03
CA ILE A 373 -4.59 -9.25 -15.89
C ILE A 373 -5.82 -9.83 -15.18
N THR A 374 -6.19 -11.09 -15.42
CA THR A 374 -7.35 -11.77 -14.83
C THR A 374 -7.45 -11.57 -13.31
N HIS A 375 -6.31 -11.67 -12.60
CA HIS A 375 -6.28 -11.53 -11.15
C HIS A 375 -6.60 -10.11 -10.65
N THR A 376 -6.49 -9.09 -11.50
CA THR A 376 -6.83 -7.68 -11.16
C THR A 376 -8.34 -7.41 -11.22
N PHE A 377 -9.11 -8.27 -11.87
CA PHE A 377 -10.56 -8.12 -11.99
C PHE A 377 -11.21 -8.47 -10.65
N ARG A 378 -11.76 -7.45 -10.00
CA ARG A 378 -12.52 -7.56 -8.75
C ARG A 378 -14.00 -7.49 -9.08
N ALA A 379 -14.74 -8.49 -8.64
CA ALA A 379 -16.20 -8.47 -8.66
C ALA A 379 -16.71 -7.55 -7.54
N LYS A 380 -17.61 -6.64 -7.89
CA LYS A 380 -18.41 -5.85 -6.95
C LYS A 380 -19.78 -6.47 -6.83
N HIS A 381 -20.36 -6.39 -5.65
CA HIS A 381 -21.72 -6.86 -5.42
C HIS A 381 -22.43 -6.02 -4.35
N ARG A 382 -23.76 -6.12 -4.35
CA ARG A 382 -24.61 -5.64 -3.27
C ARG A 382 -25.85 -6.52 -3.17
N LEU A 383 -26.18 -6.91 -1.94
CA LEU A 383 -27.41 -7.60 -1.61
C LEU A 383 -28.51 -6.57 -1.29
N ASN A 384 -29.63 -6.64 -1.99
CA ASN A 384 -30.77 -5.73 -1.78
C ASN A 384 -31.85 -6.37 -0.92
N LYS A 385 -32.13 -7.67 -1.11
CA LYS A 385 -33.17 -8.42 -0.40
C LYS A 385 -32.65 -9.80 0.00
N ALA A 386 -32.99 -10.23 1.21
CA ALA A 386 -32.92 -11.61 1.66
C ALA A 386 -34.11 -11.87 2.57
N SER A 387 -35.00 -12.79 2.17
CA SER A 387 -36.23 -13.08 2.89
C SER A 387 -36.72 -14.48 2.61
N TRP A 388 -37.42 -15.06 3.57
CA TRP A 388 -38.12 -16.32 3.40
C TRP A 388 -39.51 -16.10 2.79
N ASN A 389 -39.92 -17.01 1.90
CA ASN A 389 -41.29 -17.15 1.43
C ASN A 389 -41.69 -18.62 1.60
N GLY A 390 -42.38 -18.94 2.71
CA GLY A 390 -42.49 -20.33 3.16
C GLY A 390 -41.09 -20.90 3.43
N THR A 391 -40.76 -22.04 2.82
CA THR A 391 -39.46 -22.72 2.92
C THR A 391 -38.43 -22.23 1.90
N LEU A 392 -38.81 -21.37 0.96
CA LEU A 392 -37.93 -20.85 -0.09
C LEU A 392 -37.19 -19.61 0.40
N LEU A 393 -35.86 -19.64 0.36
CA LEU A 393 -35.04 -18.47 0.63
C LEU A 393 -34.90 -17.65 -0.65
N GLN A 394 -35.43 -16.42 -0.65
CA GLN A 394 -35.36 -15.49 -1.76
C GLN A 394 -34.27 -14.46 -1.54
N LEU A 395 -33.38 -14.31 -2.52
CA LEU A 395 -32.31 -13.31 -2.53
C LEU A 395 -32.43 -12.45 -3.78
N SER A 396 -32.17 -11.15 -3.64
CA SER A 396 -31.97 -10.29 -4.81
C SER A 396 -30.91 -9.23 -4.57
N GLY A 397 -30.27 -8.80 -5.65
CA GLY A 397 -29.15 -7.87 -5.57
C GLY A 397 -28.58 -7.58 -6.95
N HIS A 398 -27.33 -7.15 -6.97
CA HIS A 398 -26.56 -7.02 -8.21
C HIS A 398 -25.10 -7.41 -8.01
N GLY A 399 -24.46 -7.83 -9.09
CA GLY A 399 -23.05 -8.18 -9.13
C GLY A 399 -22.45 -7.89 -10.51
N TYR A 400 -21.28 -7.26 -10.55
CA TYR A 400 -20.63 -6.86 -11.81
C TYR A 400 -19.11 -6.69 -11.65
N PHE A 401 -18.40 -6.66 -12.77
CA PHE A 401 -17.02 -6.17 -12.83
C PHE A 401 -17.04 -4.73 -13.35
N GLU A 402 -16.17 -3.87 -12.82
CA GLU A 402 -16.08 -2.49 -13.31
C GLU A 402 -15.76 -2.42 -14.81
N GLN A 403 -14.99 -3.38 -15.31
CA GLN A 403 -14.39 -3.35 -16.64
C GLN A 403 -15.07 -4.27 -17.67
N LEU A 404 -16.07 -5.08 -17.26
CA LEU A 404 -16.74 -6.05 -18.14
C LEU A 404 -18.21 -5.67 -18.32
N SER A 405 -18.72 -5.86 -19.54
CA SER A 405 -20.15 -5.77 -19.80
C SER A 405 -20.85 -7.02 -19.26
N THR A 406 -22.05 -6.83 -18.73
CA THR A 406 -22.86 -7.90 -18.10
C THR A 406 -23.67 -8.73 -19.10
N LYS A 407 -23.31 -8.72 -20.39
CA LYS A 407 -23.93 -9.60 -21.40
C LYS A 407 -23.59 -11.07 -21.10
N ALA A 408 -24.53 -11.97 -21.41
CA ALA A 408 -24.44 -13.41 -21.16
C ALA A 408 -24.06 -13.75 -19.69
N PRO A 409 -24.91 -13.39 -18.71
CA PRO A 409 -24.67 -13.62 -17.30
C PRO A 409 -24.56 -15.11 -16.95
N GLY A 410 -23.46 -15.50 -16.30
CA GLY A 410 -23.28 -16.79 -15.64
C GLY A 410 -23.24 -16.63 -14.13
N VAL A 411 -24.27 -16.03 -13.55
CA VAL A 411 -24.36 -15.76 -12.11
C VAL A 411 -24.91 -16.99 -11.38
N LYS A 412 -24.42 -17.30 -10.18
CA LYS A 412 -24.90 -18.39 -9.32
C LYS A 412 -24.82 -17.99 -7.85
N ILE A 413 -25.67 -18.56 -7.00
CA ILE A 413 -25.44 -18.57 -5.55
C ILE A 413 -24.74 -19.89 -5.20
N VAL A 414 -23.68 -19.82 -4.40
CA VAL A 414 -22.95 -21.00 -3.91
C VAL A 414 -23.07 -21.02 -2.38
N LEU A 415 -23.57 -22.11 -1.82
CA LEU A 415 -23.49 -22.39 -0.40
C LEU A 415 -22.34 -23.35 -0.17
N ARG A 416 -21.40 -22.99 0.71
CA ARG A 416 -20.24 -23.83 1.08
C ARG A 416 -20.25 -24.11 2.57
N GLU A 417 -20.27 -25.38 2.96
CA GLU A 417 -20.21 -25.76 4.37
C GLU A 417 -18.80 -25.49 4.93
N ARG A 418 -18.76 -24.83 6.09
CA ARG A 418 -17.53 -24.21 6.61
C ARG A 418 -16.44 -25.21 6.99
N ARG A 419 -16.78 -26.42 7.44
CA ARG A 419 -15.81 -27.40 7.95
C ARG A 419 -15.34 -28.38 6.88
N THR A 420 -16.26 -28.83 6.05
CA THR A 420 -16.09 -29.90 5.06
C THR A 420 -15.81 -29.34 3.67
N GLY A 421 -16.19 -28.09 3.40
CA GLY A 421 -16.09 -27.49 2.08
C GLY A 421 -17.13 -28.00 1.08
N ALA A 422 -18.14 -28.79 1.51
CA ALA A 422 -19.22 -29.25 0.65
C ALA A 422 -19.95 -28.07 -0.01
N GLU A 423 -20.26 -28.16 -1.30
CA GLU A 423 -20.88 -27.07 -2.07
C GLU A 423 -22.26 -27.45 -2.64
N HIS A 424 -23.20 -26.50 -2.54
CA HIS A 424 -24.43 -26.50 -3.33
C HIS A 424 -24.49 -25.23 -4.18
N ARG A 425 -24.84 -25.38 -5.46
CA ARG A 425 -24.95 -24.27 -6.40
C ARG A 425 -26.40 -24.10 -6.80
N PHE A 426 -26.87 -22.86 -6.77
CA PHE A 426 -28.24 -22.51 -7.09
C PHE A 426 -28.26 -21.62 -8.33
N ARG A 427 -29.16 -21.95 -9.24
CA ARG A 427 -29.45 -21.11 -10.40
C ARG A 427 -30.01 -19.77 -9.93
N VAL A 428 -29.63 -18.71 -10.66
CA VAL A 428 -30.19 -17.37 -10.47
C VAL A 428 -30.77 -16.89 -11.79
N PHE A 429 -31.72 -15.98 -11.69
CA PHE A 429 -32.30 -15.25 -12.80
C PHE A 429 -31.68 -13.87 -12.84
N SER A 430 -31.09 -13.50 -13.97
CA SER A 430 -30.59 -12.14 -14.15
C SER A 430 -31.76 -11.18 -14.31
N THR A 431 -31.65 -10.03 -13.66
CA THR A 431 -32.66 -8.98 -13.68
C THR A 431 -32.09 -7.66 -14.20
N PRO A 432 -32.92 -6.83 -14.88
CA PRO A 432 -32.47 -5.54 -15.34
C PRO A 432 -32.06 -4.61 -14.19
N SER A 433 -30.90 -3.97 -14.33
CA SER A 433 -30.35 -2.99 -13.39
C SER A 433 -29.86 -1.72 -14.11
N PRO A 434 -30.72 -1.03 -14.89
CA PRO A 434 -30.31 0.07 -15.76
C PRO A 434 -29.71 1.27 -15.00
N LYS A 435 -30.07 1.44 -13.73
CA LYS A 435 -29.51 2.49 -12.86
C LYS A 435 -27.98 2.37 -12.69
N LEU A 436 -27.40 1.18 -12.90
CA LEU A 436 -25.95 0.96 -12.83
C LEU A 436 -25.19 1.43 -14.08
N ASN A 437 -25.89 1.80 -15.16
CA ASN A 437 -25.29 2.35 -16.38
C ASN A 437 -25.08 3.86 -16.31
N ALA A 438 -25.74 4.57 -15.39
CA ALA A 438 -25.80 6.03 -15.36
C ALA A 438 -24.44 6.75 -15.25
N ALA A 439 -23.38 6.03 -14.84
CA ALA A 439 -22.04 6.57 -14.63
C ALA A 439 -20.94 5.89 -15.50
N THR A 440 -21.31 5.10 -16.51
CA THR A 440 -20.31 4.33 -17.29
C THR A 440 -20.76 4.06 -18.73
N ARG A 441 -19.77 3.93 -19.63
CA ARG A 441 -19.99 3.48 -21.02
C ARG A 441 -20.07 1.95 -21.14
N ILE A 442 -19.83 1.22 -20.05
CA ILE A 442 -19.86 -0.24 -20.01
C ILE A 442 -21.28 -0.68 -19.68
N ASP A 443 -21.88 -1.53 -20.51
CA ASP A 443 -23.23 -2.05 -20.29
C ASP A 443 -23.29 -2.98 -19.08
N ARG A 444 -23.94 -2.49 -18.00
CA ARG A 444 -24.25 -3.19 -16.74
C ARG A 444 -25.77 -3.36 -16.57
N SER A 445 -26.53 -3.31 -17.65
CA SER A 445 -27.99 -3.40 -17.60
C SER A 445 -28.49 -4.74 -17.10
N GLN A 446 -27.66 -5.79 -17.10
CA GLN A 446 -28.00 -7.16 -16.67
C GLN A 446 -27.23 -7.58 -15.42
N ALA A 447 -26.75 -6.62 -14.61
CA ALA A 447 -26.01 -6.91 -13.39
C ALA A 447 -26.90 -7.39 -12.23
N GLY A 448 -28.21 -7.18 -12.32
CA GLY A 448 -29.17 -7.60 -11.31
C GLY A 448 -29.29 -9.13 -11.26
N PHE A 449 -29.58 -9.65 -10.06
CA PHE A 449 -29.91 -11.06 -9.89
C PHE A 449 -31.08 -11.24 -8.92
N GLU A 450 -31.84 -12.29 -9.15
CA GLU A 450 -32.81 -12.88 -8.25
C GLU A 450 -32.55 -14.39 -8.12
N ALA A 451 -32.51 -14.89 -6.90
CA ALA A 451 -32.29 -16.30 -6.60
C ALA A 451 -33.40 -16.80 -5.69
N LYS A 452 -33.91 -18.00 -5.97
CA LYS A 452 -34.84 -18.73 -5.12
C LYS A 452 -34.17 -20.04 -4.75
N LEU A 453 -33.84 -20.20 -3.48
CA LEU A 453 -33.10 -21.35 -2.97
C LEU A 453 -34.09 -22.30 -2.29
N GLU A 454 -34.29 -23.45 -2.91
CA GLU A 454 -35.02 -24.57 -2.34
C GLU A 454 -34.02 -25.51 -1.67
N LEU A 455 -33.94 -25.44 -0.33
CA LEU A 455 -32.86 -26.08 0.44
C LEU A 455 -33.06 -27.60 0.60
N THR A 456 -34.27 -28.08 0.29
CA THR A 456 -34.67 -29.49 0.35
C THR A 456 -34.53 -30.23 -0.99
N ALA A 457 -34.42 -29.49 -2.10
CA ALA A 457 -34.37 -30.02 -3.45
C ALA A 457 -33.32 -29.26 -4.30
N ALA A 458 -32.16 -28.98 -3.72
CA ALA A 458 -31.12 -28.17 -4.34
C ALA A 458 -30.52 -28.85 -5.59
N ASP A 459 -30.97 -28.46 -6.78
CA ASP A 459 -30.31 -28.68 -8.08
C ASP A 459 -29.95 -30.16 -8.39
N GLY A 460 -30.81 -31.12 -8.01
CA GLY A 460 -30.57 -32.56 -8.23
C GLY A 460 -29.57 -33.21 -7.25
N HIS A 461 -29.13 -32.48 -6.22
CA HIS A 461 -28.34 -33.00 -5.11
C HIS A 461 -29.20 -33.26 -3.86
N ARG A 462 -28.63 -34.03 -2.90
CA ARG A 462 -29.23 -34.35 -1.59
C ARG A 462 -29.62 -33.06 -0.83
N PRO A 463 -30.59 -33.13 0.10
CA PRO A 463 -30.91 -32.01 1.00
C PRO A 463 -29.66 -31.42 1.65
N ILE A 464 -29.68 -30.11 1.92
CA ILE A 464 -28.58 -29.47 2.65
C ILE A 464 -28.51 -30.04 4.07
N GLY A 465 -27.37 -30.64 4.42
CA GLY A 465 -27.14 -31.21 5.74
C GLY A 465 -26.91 -30.17 6.85
N PRO A 466 -26.96 -30.59 8.12
CA PRO A 466 -26.70 -29.72 9.25
C PRO A 466 -25.28 -29.13 9.21
N GLY A 467 -25.15 -27.86 9.61
CA GLY A 467 -23.87 -27.15 9.60
C GLY A 467 -24.00 -25.66 9.35
N LEU A 468 -22.84 -24.99 9.24
CA LEU A 468 -22.75 -23.58 8.91
C LEU A 468 -22.37 -23.41 7.44
N TRP A 469 -23.29 -22.87 6.66
CA TRP A 469 -23.17 -22.72 5.22
C TRP A 469 -22.89 -21.27 4.86
N ASP A 470 -21.66 -21.03 4.40
CA ASP A 470 -21.19 -19.74 3.93
C ASP A 470 -21.72 -19.46 2.52
N MET A 471 -22.36 -18.30 2.34
CA MET A 471 -23.03 -17.92 1.10
C MET A 471 -22.15 -17.04 0.19
N TYR A 472 -21.97 -17.47 -1.05
CA TYR A 472 -21.19 -16.77 -2.05
C TYR A 472 -22.04 -16.44 -3.27
N LEU A 473 -21.67 -15.37 -3.94
CA LEU A 473 -22.17 -15.00 -5.26
C LEU A 473 -21.04 -15.31 -6.26
N TYR A 474 -21.28 -16.27 -7.13
CA TYR A 474 -20.44 -16.49 -8.29
C TYR A 474 -20.94 -15.62 -9.44
N ILE A 475 -20.06 -14.83 -10.01
CA ILE A 475 -20.34 -13.91 -11.11
C ILE A 475 -19.43 -14.30 -12.27
N CYS A 476 -20.03 -14.63 -13.42
CA CYS A 476 -19.30 -14.84 -14.65
C CYS A 476 -19.87 -13.95 -15.75
N TYR A 477 -19.01 -13.12 -16.35
CA TYR A 477 -19.35 -12.31 -17.51
C TYR A 477 -18.25 -12.46 -18.55
N GLN A 478 -18.63 -12.69 -19.80
CA GLN A 478 -17.69 -12.90 -20.91
C GLN A 478 -16.69 -14.04 -20.64
N GLY A 479 -17.09 -15.05 -19.84
CA GLY A 479 -16.23 -16.17 -19.44
C GLY A 479 -15.35 -15.91 -18.21
N VAL A 480 -15.25 -14.68 -17.71
CA VAL A 480 -14.44 -14.34 -16.53
C VAL A 480 -15.26 -14.54 -15.26
N GLY A 481 -14.93 -15.59 -14.52
CA GLY A 481 -15.60 -15.98 -13.27
C GLY A 481 -14.90 -15.46 -12.01
N LYS A 482 -15.65 -14.92 -11.06
CA LYS A 482 -15.20 -14.70 -9.68
C LYS A 482 -16.29 -15.08 -8.68
N GLU A 483 -15.87 -15.65 -7.58
CA GLU A 483 -16.71 -15.88 -6.41
C GLU A 483 -16.42 -14.81 -5.35
N VAL A 484 -17.48 -14.26 -4.75
CA VAL A 484 -17.40 -13.25 -3.67
C VAL A 484 -18.31 -13.62 -2.51
N ARG A 485 -17.85 -13.39 -1.27
CA ARG A 485 -18.64 -13.66 -0.07
C ARG A 485 -19.82 -12.67 0.00
N LEU A 486 -21.04 -13.18 -0.01
CA LEU A 486 -22.24 -12.35 -0.07
C LEU A 486 -22.60 -11.80 1.32
N GLY A 487 -23.10 -10.57 1.38
CA GLY A 487 -23.62 -9.92 2.61
C GLY A 487 -22.82 -8.74 3.12
N GLY A 488 -21.49 -8.72 2.96
CA GLY A 488 -20.63 -7.62 3.41
C GLY A 488 -21.01 -6.25 2.82
N SER A 489 -21.59 -6.25 1.62
CA SER A 489 -22.26 -5.10 0.99
C SER A 489 -23.75 -5.40 0.84
N ARG A 490 -24.59 -4.74 1.64
CA ARG A 490 -26.05 -5.00 1.70
C ARG A 490 -26.88 -3.74 1.95
N ALA A 491 -28.19 -3.81 1.70
CA ALA A 491 -29.13 -2.75 2.07
C ALA A 491 -29.24 -2.62 3.61
N GLN A 492 -29.34 -1.39 4.12
CA GLN A 492 -29.46 -1.13 5.56
C GLN A 492 -30.75 -1.70 6.17
N THR A 493 -31.76 -1.94 5.34
CA THR A 493 -33.04 -2.54 5.73
C THR A 493 -32.96 -4.04 6.03
N LEU A 494 -31.83 -4.70 5.72
CA LEU A 494 -31.63 -6.12 5.98
C LEU A 494 -31.21 -6.35 7.43
N GLN A 495 -32.00 -7.14 8.15
CA GLN A 495 -31.70 -7.53 9.52
C GLN A 495 -30.48 -8.45 9.57
N ASP A 496 -29.64 -8.29 10.60
CA ASP A 496 -28.45 -9.12 10.81
C ASP A 496 -28.78 -10.54 11.26
N ARG A 497 -29.99 -10.79 11.78
CA ARG A 497 -30.42 -12.15 12.12
C ARG A 497 -31.91 -12.28 11.87
N THR A 498 -32.30 -13.40 11.26
CA THR A 498 -33.72 -13.79 11.22
C THR A 498 -34.20 -14.10 12.64
N LYS A 499 -35.27 -13.43 13.08
CA LYS A 499 -35.79 -13.51 14.45
C LYS A 499 -36.31 -14.90 14.84
N GLN A 500 -36.75 -15.69 13.85
CA GLN A 500 -37.19 -17.08 14.01
C GLN A 500 -36.58 -17.92 12.88
N GLY A 501 -36.19 -19.16 13.21
CA GLY A 501 -35.73 -20.14 12.22
C GLY A 501 -36.89 -20.63 11.38
N VAL A 502 -36.62 -20.95 10.11
CA VAL A 502 -37.62 -21.49 9.19
C VAL A 502 -37.47 -23.00 9.14
N VAL A 503 -38.55 -23.71 9.45
CA VAL A 503 -38.62 -25.17 9.29
C VAL A 503 -38.68 -25.46 7.79
N VAL A 504 -37.61 -26.04 7.24
CA VAL A 504 -37.50 -26.33 5.80
C VAL A 504 -37.85 -27.77 5.47
N SER A 505 -37.69 -28.69 6.42
CA SER A 505 -38.17 -30.06 6.35
C SER A 505 -38.89 -30.42 7.64
N PRO A 506 -40.13 -30.97 7.57
CA PRO A 506 -40.88 -31.39 8.75
C PRO A 506 -40.21 -32.60 9.41
N ALA A 507 -40.67 -32.94 10.62
CA ALA A 507 -40.15 -34.07 11.36
C ALA A 507 -40.20 -35.39 10.55
N ASP A 508 -39.06 -36.05 10.44
CA ASP A 508 -38.95 -37.35 9.78
C ASP A 508 -39.33 -38.52 10.72
N ALA A 509 -39.09 -39.77 10.30
CA ALA A 509 -39.36 -40.95 11.11
C ALA A 509 -38.54 -41.02 12.42
N SER A 510 -37.47 -40.23 12.54
CA SER A 510 -36.67 -40.07 13.77
C SER A 510 -37.20 -38.98 14.71
N GLY A 511 -38.20 -38.21 14.26
CA GLY A 511 -38.81 -37.12 15.01
C GLY A 511 -38.04 -35.81 14.98
N LEU A 512 -37.11 -35.65 14.03
CA LEU A 512 -36.29 -34.44 13.87
C LEU A 512 -36.76 -33.61 12.67
N GLU A 513 -36.99 -32.31 12.89
CA GLU A 513 -37.22 -31.31 11.85
C GLU A 513 -35.91 -30.59 11.48
N THR A 514 -35.77 -30.19 10.22
CA THR A 514 -34.64 -29.38 9.75
C THR A 514 -35.03 -27.91 9.76
N VAL A 515 -34.25 -27.10 10.48
CA VAL A 515 -34.48 -25.67 10.67
C VAL A 515 -33.29 -24.85 10.21
N CYS A 516 -33.60 -23.81 9.46
CA CYS A 516 -32.63 -22.90 8.86
C CYS A 516 -32.70 -21.51 9.49
N HIS A 517 -31.53 -20.98 9.87
CA HIS A 517 -31.35 -19.62 10.37
C HIS A 517 -30.43 -18.84 9.43
N LEU A 518 -30.95 -17.77 8.83
CA LEU A 518 -30.13 -16.84 8.07
C LEU A 518 -29.65 -15.71 8.98
N TYR A 519 -28.35 -15.45 8.98
CA TYR A 519 -27.75 -14.37 9.76
C TYR A 519 -26.51 -13.77 9.09
N ALA A 520 -26.14 -12.56 9.48
CA ALA A 520 -24.92 -11.87 9.12
C ALA A 520 -23.87 -12.08 10.23
N THR A 521 -22.65 -12.46 9.83
CA THR A 521 -21.49 -12.55 10.74
C THR A 521 -21.07 -11.17 11.24
N LYS A 522 -20.12 -11.09 12.19
CA LYS A 522 -19.51 -9.83 12.63
C LYS A 522 -18.94 -8.99 11.47
N ALA A 523 -18.44 -9.66 10.43
CA ALA A 523 -17.95 -9.01 9.21
C ALA A 523 -19.06 -8.63 8.21
N GLY A 524 -20.33 -8.85 8.57
CA GLY A 524 -21.50 -8.56 7.74
C GLY A 524 -21.85 -9.61 6.68
N ASN A 525 -21.08 -10.69 6.55
CA ASN A 525 -21.31 -11.73 5.54
C ASN A 525 -22.46 -12.67 5.93
N LEU A 526 -23.31 -13.06 4.97
CA LEU A 526 -24.47 -13.92 5.20
C LEU A 526 -24.10 -15.39 5.38
N THR A 527 -24.57 -16.02 6.45
CA THR A 527 -24.40 -17.44 6.72
C THR A 527 -25.78 -18.05 6.96
N LEU A 528 -25.97 -19.25 6.44
CA LEU A 528 -27.12 -20.09 6.72
C LEU A 528 -26.70 -21.18 7.71
N GLU A 529 -27.24 -21.12 8.91
CA GLU A 529 -27.12 -22.22 9.88
C GLU A 529 -28.25 -23.20 9.62
N VAL A 530 -27.91 -24.47 9.38
CA VAL A 530 -28.83 -25.57 9.20
C VAL A 530 -28.68 -26.48 10.40
N SER A 531 -29.80 -26.76 11.08
CA SER A 531 -29.83 -27.56 12.31
C SER A 531 -30.97 -28.56 12.25
N GLU A 532 -30.78 -29.71 12.87
CA GLU A 532 -31.84 -30.69 13.12
C GLU A 532 -32.24 -30.60 14.58
N ARG A 533 -33.53 -30.53 14.86
CA ARG A 533 -34.06 -30.44 16.23
C ARG A 533 -35.40 -31.16 16.34
N ARG A 534 -35.84 -31.47 17.55
CA ARG A 534 -37.23 -31.89 17.77
C ARG A 534 -38.16 -30.68 17.60
N PRO A 535 -39.37 -30.86 17.03
CA PRO A 535 -40.36 -29.79 16.94
C PRO A 535 -40.61 -29.15 18.30
N LEU A 536 -40.71 -27.82 18.33
CA LEU A 536 -41.06 -27.11 19.54
C LEU A 536 -42.54 -27.37 19.90
N PRO A 537 -42.87 -27.67 21.17
CA PRO A 537 -44.26 -27.89 21.57
C PRO A 537 -45.06 -26.59 21.45
N GLY A 538 -46.00 -26.55 20.50
CA GLY A 538 -46.92 -25.42 20.25
C GLY A 538 -46.26 -24.24 19.54
N ALA A 539 -46.46 -24.15 18.22
CA ALA A 539 -46.20 -22.95 17.42
C ALA A 539 -47.52 -22.35 16.94
#